data_AF-A0A9Q9ZB08-F1
#
_entry.id   AF-A0A9Q9ZB08-F1
#
_cell.length_a   1.000
_cell.length_b   1.000
_cell.length_c   1.000
_cell.angle_alpha   90.00
_cell.angle_beta   90.00
_cell.angle_gamma   90.00
#
_symmetry.space_group_name_H-M   'P 1'
#
loop_
_entity.id
_entity.type
_entity.pdbx_description
1 polymer ?
#
loop_
_entity_poly.entity_id
_entity_poly.type
_entity_poly.pdbx_seq_one_letter_code
_entity_poly.pdbx_strand_id
1 'polypeptide(L)'
;MTQNGNVTRGSATLYSAVLARGAPPSSDTQPSTDLMKLKNALRVLMVQYPNGVTLSKARRSCPLLLDSVVLDSYASVRQLLASMPDVVTLKGFGVQTFLHPPGTNR
;
A
#
# COMPACT_ATOMS: atom_id res chain seq x y z
N MET A 1 37.89 51.89 17.53
CA MET A 1 37.88 52.10 16.07
C MET A 1 37.41 50.82 15.43
N THR A 2 36.24 50.90 14.74
CA THR A 2 35.72 50.03 13.65
C THR A 2 35.61 48.53 13.95
N GLN A 3 34.47 47.92 14.29
CA GLN A 3 33.11 47.88 13.72
C GLN A 3 33.03 47.32 12.29
N ASN A 4 32.95 45.98 12.18
CA ASN A 4 32.43 45.31 10.98
C ASN A 4 31.11 44.63 11.35
N GLY A 5 30.01 45.33 11.07
CA GLY A 5 28.69 44.74 10.99
C GLY A 5 28.50 44.04 9.66
N ASN A 6 27.74 42.95 9.67
CA ASN A 6 26.78 42.72 8.60
C ASN A 6 25.58 41.95 9.15
N VAL A 7 24.59 42.73 9.56
CA VAL A 7 23.21 42.30 9.74
C VAL A 7 22.63 42.10 8.35
N THR A 8 22.34 40.86 7.98
CA THR A 8 21.42 40.56 6.87
C THR A 8 20.28 39.72 7.40
N ARG A 9 19.35 40.45 8.04
CA ARG A 9 17.92 40.45 7.75
C ARG A 9 17.41 39.12 7.15
N GLY A 10 16.80 38.32 8.02
CA GLY A 10 15.97 37.18 7.63
C GLY A 10 14.87 37.63 6.68
N SER A 11 15.13 37.44 5.39
CA SER A 11 14.12 37.52 4.35
C SER A 11 13.65 36.11 4.06
N ALA A 12 12.34 35.96 4.18
CA ALA A 12 11.53 34.81 3.84
C ALA A 12 12.04 34.12 2.57
N THR A 13 12.53 32.89 2.72
CA THR A 13 12.78 31.99 1.59
C THR A 13 11.97 30.71 1.80
N LEU A 14 10.74 30.80 1.28
CA LEU A 14 10.05 29.78 0.49
C LEU A 14 9.51 28.53 1.21
N TYR A 15 8.21 28.64 1.56
CA TYR A 15 7.24 27.55 1.59
C TYR A 15 7.10 26.86 0.22
N SER A 16 8.15 26.19 -0.25
CA SER A 16 8.15 25.53 -1.56
C SER A 16 8.83 24.16 -1.52
N ALA A 17 8.73 23.45 -0.38
CA ALA A 17 9.16 22.06 -0.25
C ALA A 17 7.96 21.09 -0.21
N VAL A 18 6.83 21.41 -0.85
CA VAL A 18 5.60 20.59 -0.85
C VAL A 18 5.23 20.05 -2.25
N LEU A 19 6.02 20.31 -3.30
CA LEU A 19 5.64 19.93 -4.68
C LEU A 19 6.68 19.11 -5.46
N ALA A 20 7.43 18.22 -4.79
CA ALA A 20 8.30 17.27 -5.49
C ALA A 20 8.18 15.82 -4.96
N ARG A 21 7.00 15.42 -4.50
CA ARG A 21 6.67 14.00 -4.23
C ARG A 21 5.77 13.38 -5.30
N GLY A 22 5.79 13.97 -6.50
CA GLY A 22 5.15 13.46 -7.70
C GLY A 22 6.16 12.83 -8.65
N ALA A 23 6.76 11.71 -8.23
CA ALA A 23 7.34 10.74 -9.15
C ALA A 23 7.33 9.37 -8.44
N PRO A 24 6.65 8.35 -8.98
CA PRO A 24 6.82 7.00 -8.48
C PRO A 24 8.30 6.63 -8.68
N PRO A 25 8.95 5.92 -7.75
CA PRO A 25 10.17 5.24 -8.12
C PRO A 25 9.78 4.27 -9.24
N SER A 26 10.24 4.55 -10.46
CA SER A 26 10.42 3.56 -11.52
C SER A 26 11.48 2.57 -11.04
N SER A 27 11.11 1.75 -10.05
CA SER A 27 11.79 0.50 -9.78
C SER A 27 11.16 -0.48 -10.74
N ASP A 28 11.93 -0.81 -11.78
CA ASP A 28 11.87 -2.06 -12.51
C ASP A 28 11.88 -3.20 -11.47
N THR A 29 10.72 -3.46 -10.88
CA THR A 29 10.57 -4.38 -9.77
C THR A 29 9.97 -5.60 -10.42
N GLN A 30 10.81 -6.57 -10.77
CA GLN A 30 10.33 -7.94 -10.89
C GLN A 30 9.36 -8.14 -9.72
N PRO A 31 8.08 -8.43 -9.96
CA PRO A 31 7.16 -8.67 -8.87
C PRO A 31 7.82 -9.75 -8.03
N SER A 32 8.16 -9.42 -6.78
CA SER A 32 8.94 -10.34 -5.96
C SER A 32 8.23 -11.68 -6.03
N THR A 33 8.98 -12.77 -6.16
CA THR A 33 8.41 -14.13 -6.26
C THR A 33 7.34 -14.35 -5.18
N ASP A 34 7.48 -13.69 -4.03
CA ASP A 34 6.55 -13.71 -2.90
C ASP A 34 5.26 -12.91 -3.14
N LEU A 35 5.29 -11.80 -3.88
CA LEU A 35 4.09 -11.09 -4.33
C LEU A 35 3.26 -11.95 -5.29
N MET A 36 3.92 -12.65 -6.22
CA MET A 36 3.23 -13.58 -7.13
C MET A 36 2.63 -14.77 -6.36
N LYS A 37 3.37 -15.35 -5.42
CA LYS A 37 2.85 -16.40 -4.52
C LYS A 37 1.65 -15.90 -3.72
N LEU A 38 1.70 -14.67 -3.18
CA LEU A 38 0.59 -14.08 -2.48
C LEU A 38 -0.64 -13.94 -3.39
N LYS A 39 -0.47 -13.39 -4.59
CA LYS A 39 -1.57 -13.26 -5.57
C LYS A 39 -2.19 -14.62 -5.87
N ASN A 40 -1.38 -15.66 -6.07
CA ASN A 40 -1.90 -17.01 -6.32
C ASN A 40 -2.64 -17.57 -5.10
N ALA A 41 -2.09 -17.42 -3.90
CA ALA A 41 -2.73 -17.84 -2.66
C ALA A 41 -4.07 -17.12 -2.43
N LEU A 42 -4.15 -15.83 -2.73
CA LEU A 42 -5.38 -15.05 -2.68
C LEU A 42 -6.40 -15.52 -3.71
N ARG A 43 -5.99 -15.84 -4.94
CA ARG A 43 -6.91 -16.43 -5.95
C ARG A 43 -7.50 -17.75 -5.46
N VAL A 44 -6.65 -18.66 -4.94
CA VAL A 44 -7.10 -19.93 -4.36
C VAL A 44 -8.03 -19.71 -3.17
N LEU A 45 -7.75 -18.69 -2.34
CA LEU A 45 -8.64 -18.32 -1.24
C LEU A 45 -9.99 -17.80 -1.75
N MET A 46 -10.02 -16.93 -2.76
CA MET A 46 -11.28 -16.40 -3.31
C MET A 46 -12.13 -17.50 -3.98
N VAL A 47 -11.51 -18.53 -4.57
CA VAL A 47 -12.24 -19.71 -5.08
C VAL A 47 -12.96 -20.47 -3.96
N GLN A 48 -12.35 -20.55 -2.78
CA GLN A 48 -12.98 -21.18 -1.60
C GLN A 48 -14.06 -20.31 -0.95
N TYR A 49 -14.01 -18.99 -1.17
CA TYR A 49 -14.94 -18.02 -0.59
C TYR A 49 -15.59 -17.14 -1.67
N PRO A 50 -16.50 -17.71 -2.50
CA PRO A 50 -17.14 -16.98 -3.60
C PRO A 50 -17.99 -15.79 -3.13
N ASN A 51 -18.52 -15.85 -1.91
CA ASN A 51 -19.29 -14.76 -1.30
C ASN A 51 -18.41 -13.69 -0.63
N GLY A 52 -17.09 -13.86 -0.69
CA GLY A 52 -16.13 -13.03 0.02
C GLY A 52 -15.83 -13.51 1.44
N VAL A 53 -14.82 -12.90 2.04
CA VAL A 53 -14.26 -13.27 3.35
C VAL A 53 -13.79 -12.02 4.09
N THR A 54 -13.92 -11.98 5.41
CA THR A 54 -13.39 -10.86 6.20
C THR A 54 -11.86 -10.83 6.16
N LEU A 55 -11.28 -9.62 6.21
CA LEU A 55 -9.82 -9.43 6.23
C LEU A 55 -9.15 -10.21 7.36
N SER A 56 -9.77 -10.27 8.54
CA SER A 56 -9.27 -11.06 9.67
C SER A 56 -9.21 -12.56 9.36
N LYS A 57 -10.18 -13.09 8.62
CA LYS A 57 -10.20 -14.51 8.24
C LYS A 57 -9.23 -14.77 7.07
N ALA A 58 -9.13 -13.87 6.11
CA ALA A 58 -8.12 -13.94 5.05
C ALA A 58 -6.69 -13.96 5.60
N ARG A 59 -6.40 -13.13 6.61
CA ARG A 59 -5.09 -13.13 7.32
C ARG A 59 -4.78 -14.47 7.99
N ARG A 60 -5.78 -15.17 8.53
CA ARG A 60 -5.58 -16.52 9.12
C ARG A 60 -5.36 -17.58 8.05
N SER A 61 -6.05 -17.48 6.92
CA SER A 61 -5.93 -18.46 5.83
C SER A 61 -4.72 -18.23 4.91
N CYS A 62 -4.20 -17.00 4.86
CA CYS A 62 -3.02 -16.63 4.07
C CYS A 62 -2.05 -15.83 4.96
N PRO A 63 -1.15 -16.50 5.71
CA PRO A 63 -0.16 -15.83 6.54
C PRO A 63 0.82 -14.98 5.71
N LEU A 64 0.96 -15.25 4.40
CA LEU A 64 1.71 -14.41 3.45
C LEU A 64 1.23 -12.95 3.40
N LEU A 65 -0.03 -12.67 3.80
CA LEU A 65 -0.53 -11.29 3.92
C LEU A 65 0.12 -10.51 5.07
N LEU A 66 0.72 -11.21 6.02
CA LEU A 66 1.41 -10.64 7.18
C LEU A 66 2.92 -10.71 7.04
N ASP A 67 3.41 -11.21 5.91
CA ASP A 67 4.83 -11.35 5.65
C ASP A 67 5.46 -9.97 5.51
N SER A 68 6.53 -9.73 6.26
CA SER A 68 7.24 -8.45 6.28
C SER A 68 7.86 -8.10 4.93
N VAL A 69 8.28 -9.08 4.14
CA VAL A 69 8.86 -8.87 2.80
C VAL A 69 7.79 -8.35 1.85
N VAL A 70 6.57 -8.87 1.96
CA VAL A 70 5.46 -8.44 1.09
C VAL A 70 4.90 -7.08 1.54
N LEU A 71 4.97 -6.78 2.84
CA LEU A 71 4.51 -5.51 3.41
C LEU A 71 5.54 -4.39 3.39
N ASP A 72 6.82 -4.66 3.10
CA ASP A 72 7.88 -3.65 3.07
C ASP A 72 7.50 -2.44 2.20
N SER A 73 6.92 -2.70 1.03
CA SER A 73 6.50 -1.66 0.09
C SER A 73 5.10 -1.08 0.36
N TYR A 74 4.42 -1.49 1.44
CA TYR A 74 3.03 -1.12 1.71
C TYR A 74 2.79 -0.74 3.17
N ALA A 75 2.18 0.43 3.39
CA ALA A 75 1.88 0.89 4.75
C ALA A 75 0.91 -0.04 5.53
N SER A 76 0.14 -0.89 4.85
CA SER A 76 -0.74 -1.87 5.47
C SER A 76 -1.18 -2.97 4.51
N VAL A 77 -1.66 -4.10 5.07
CA VAL A 77 -2.31 -5.18 4.32
C VAL A 77 -3.48 -4.67 3.47
N ARG A 78 -4.22 -3.68 3.97
CA ARG A 78 -5.34 -3.08 3.22
C ARG A 78 -4.82 -2.36 1.97
N GLN A 79 -3.71 -1.64 2.08
CA GLN A 79 -3.11 -0.95 0.94
C GLN A 79 -2.49 -1.91 -0.06
N LEU A 80 -1.85 -2.98 0.42
CA LEU A 80 -1.37 -4.10 -0.40
C LEU A 80 -2.50 -4.75 -1.20
N LEU A 81 -3.64 -5.04 -0.57
CA LEU A 81 -4.78 -5.64 -1.26
C LEU A 81 -5.45 -4.63 -2.21
N ALA A 82 -5.47 -3.35 -1.86
CA ALA A 82 -6.00 -2.28 -2.71
C ALA A 82 -5.15 -2.05 -3.97
N SER A 83 -3.85 -2.37 -3.96
CA SER A 83 -3.01 -2.30 -5.15
C SER A 83 -3.23 -3.44 -6.15
N MET A 84 -4.06 -4.45 -5.80
CA MET A 84 -4.29 -5.65 -6.60
C MET A 84 -5.78 -5.91 -6.88
N PRO A 85 -6.50 -4.97 -7.52
CA PRO A 85 -7.93 -5.13 -7.82
C PRO A 85 -8.22 -6.28 -8.80
N ASP A 86 -7.21 -6.74 -9.55
CA ASP A 86 -7.28 -7.94 -10.41
C ASP A 86 -7.52 -9.23 -9.62
N VAL A 87 -7.09 -9.28 -8.35
CA VAL A 87 -7.10 -10.52 -7.55
C VAL A 87 -8.14 -10.47 -6.45
N VAL A 88 -8.34 -9.32 -5.83
CA VAL A 88 -9.36 -9.14 -4.79
C VAL A 88 -9.94 -7.74 -4.85
N THR A 89 -11.22 -7.63 -4.51
CA THR A 89 -11.88 -6.35 -4.29
C THR A 89 -12.11 -6.15 -2.81
N LEU A 90 -11.72 -5.00 -2.27
CA LEU A 90 -11.98 -4.66 -0.88
C LEU A 90 -13.31 -3.91 -0.77
N LYS A 91 -14.19 -4.36 0.14
CA LYS A 91 -15.46 -3.69 0.45
C LYS A 91 -15.57 -3.44 1.95
N GLY A 92 -16.04 -2.25 2.34
CA GLY A 92 -16.20 -1.86 3.74
C GLY A 92 -15.07 -0.98 4.29
N PHE A 93 -15.23 -0.59 5.56
CA PHE A 93 -14.36 0.36 6.25
C PHE A 93 -13.81 -0.24 7.55
N GLY A 94 -12.51 0.01 7.81
CA GLY A 94 -11.84 -0.41 9.03
C GLY A 94 -11.82 -1.92 9.25
N VAL A 95 -12.25 -2.37 10.43
CA VAL A 95 -12.25 -3.79 10.83
C VAL A 95 -13.29 -4.64 10.10
N GLN A 96 -14.32 -4.01 9.52
CA GLN A 96 -15.34 -4.67 8.70
C GLN A 96 -14.94 -4.69 7.21
N THR A 97 -13.65 -4.81 6.92
CA THR A 97 -13.19 -4.95 5.54
C THR A 97 -13.41 -6.39 5.08
N PHE A 98 -14.17 -6.55 4.01
CA PHE A 98 -14.41 -7.80 3.30
C PHE A 98 -13.57 -7.82 2.03
N LEU A 99 -12.97 -8.96 1.74
CA LEU A 99 -12.33 -9.29 0.47
C LEU A 99 -13.34 -10.06 -0.36
N HIS A 100 -13.58 -9.60 -1.58
CA HIS A 100 -14.40 -10.28 -2.57
C HIS A 100 -13.55 -10.72 -3.76
N PRO A 101 -13.99 -11.75 -4.49
CA PRO A 101 -13.41 -12.08 -5.78
C PRO A 101 -13.45 -10.87 -6.74
N PRO A 102 -12.51 -10.79 -7.69
CA PRO A 102 -12.52 -9.74 -8.70
C PRO A 102 -13.79 -9.84 -9.55
N GLY A 103 -14.38 -8.70 -9.91
CA GLY A 103 -15.64 -8.66 -10.67
C GLY A 103 -16.92 -8.82 -9.84
N THR A 104 -16.81 -8.97 -8.51
CA THR A 104 -17.97 -8.94 -7.59
C THR A 104 -18.42 -7.48 -7.34
N ASN A 105 -18.69 -6.73 -8.39
CA ASN A 105 -19.43 -5.46 -8.33
C ASN A 105 -20.87 -5.77 -8.78
N ARG A 106 -21.67 -6.24 -7.84
CA ARG A 106 -23.12 -6.34 -7.99
C ARG A 106 -23.80 -5.65 -6.82
#